data_AF-A0A2S4Y1E0-F1
#
_entry.id   AF-A0A2S4Y1E0-F1
#
_cell.length_a   1.000
_cell.length_b   1.000
_cell.length_c   1.000
_cell.angle_alpha   90.00
_cell.angle_beta   90.00
_cell.angle_gamma   90.00
#
_symmetry.space_group_name_H-M   'P 1'
#
loop_
_entity.id
_entity.type
_entity.pdbx_description
1 polymer ?
#
loop_
_entity_poly.entity_id
_entity_poly.type
_entity_poly.pdbx_seq_one_letter_code
_entity_poly.pdbx_strand_id
1 'polypeptide(L)'
;MLLAACGEPAASGATRGPASADVSLAVSGGIAGVQYGIDVRPDGSVSVTDRTGSHAARDLSAAEEKKLDSLLAAVDFAGLPARQIDAGSRDRFEYRLTYGSHSLVTDRSTDLGPADRLIDHLESCRKARQERPVHQP
;
A
#
# COMPACT_ATOMS: atom_id res chain seq x y z
N MET A 1 12.12 -14.36 55.12
CA MET A 1 12.61 -13.37 54.14
C MET A 1 12.34 -13.92 52.75
N LEU A 2 11.52 -13.21 51.98
CA LEU A 2 11.16 -13.50 50.60
C LEU A 2 12.25 -12.91 49.70
N LEU A 3 12.89 -13.71 48.84
CA LEU A 3 13.73 -13.18 47.74
C LEU A 3 13.13 -13.66 46.43
N ALA A 4 12.72 -12.66 45.65
CA ALA A 4 11.92 -12.76 44.45
C ALA A 4 12.72 -13.37 43.29
N ALA A 5 12.05 -14.25 42.55
CA ALA A 5 12.48 -14.71 41.25
C ALA A 5 12.50 -13.52 40.27
N CYS A 6 13.68 -13.20 39.74
CA CYS A 6 13.80 -12.34 38.56
C CYS A 6 13.60 -13.23 37.32
N GLY A 7 12.33 -13.53 37.02
CA GLY A 7 11.94 -13.98 35.70
C GLY A 7 11.88 -12.75 34.81
N GLU A 8 12.97 -12.47 34.11
CA GLU A 8 13.02 -11.45 33.08
C GLU A 8 11.95 -11.81 32.02
N PRO A 9 10.92 -10.98 31.79
CA PRO A 9 10.02 -11.24 30.69
C PRO A 9 10.84 -11.01 29.43
N ALA A 10 11.27 -12.12 28.81
CA ALA A 10 11.76 -12.12 27.44
C ALA A 10 10.72 -11.33 26.64
N ALA A 11 11.10 -10.12 26.23
CA ALA A 11 10.35 -9.35 25.29
C ALA A 11 10.18 -10.28 24.09
N SER A 12 8.96 -10.82 23.94
CA SER A 12 8.48 -11.44 22.72
C SER A 12 8.71 -10.39 21.66
N GLY A 13 9.88 -10.44 21.03
CA GLY A 13 10.17 -9.69 19.83
C GLY A 13 9.14 -10.18 18.85
N ALA A 14 8.06 -9.40 18.74
CA ALA A 14 6.98 -9.66 17.83
C ALA A 14 7.65 -9.92 16.48
N THR A 15 7.60 -11.18 16.04
CA THR A 15 7.75 -11.48 14.64
C THR A 15 6.72 -10.59 13.98
N ARG A 16 7.21 -9.50 13.38
CA ARG A 16 6.43 -8.59 12.57
C ARG A 16 5.91 -9.47 11.46
N GLY A 17 4.66 -9.91 11.65
CA GLY A 17 4.01 -10.80 10.71
C GLY A 17 3.87 -10.06 9.39
N PRO A 18 3.87 -10.77 8.25
CA PRO A 18 3.54 -10.16 6.98
C PRO A 18 2.21 -9.39 7.12
N ALA A 19 2.08 -8.31 6.34
CA ALA A 19 0.82 -7.57 6.15
C ALA A 19 -0.34 -8.56 6.19
N SER A 20 -1.12 -8.58 7.28
CA SER A 20 -2.08 -9.67 7.50
C SER A 20 -3.38 -9.47 6.70
N ALA A 21 -3.46 -8.35 5.98
CA ALA A 21 -4.57 -7.93 5.16
C ALA A 21 -4.06 -7.52 3.77
N ASP A 22 -4.97 -7.58 2.80
CA ASP A 22 -4.76 -7.02 1.47
C ASP A 22 -4.49 -5.51 1.53
N VAL A 23 -3.62 -5.07 0.63
CA VAL A 23 -3.34 -3.66 0.38
C VAL A 23 -3.69 -3.38 -1.07
N SER A 24 -4.57 -2.41 -1.30
CA SER A 24 -4.92 -1.99 -2.65
C SER A 24 -4.78 -0.48 -2.83
N LEU A 25 -4.31 -0.10 -4.02
CA LEU A 25 -4.30 1.28 -4.49
C LEU A 25 -5.07 1.33 -5.81
N ALA A 26 -6.12 2.13 -5.84
CA ALA A 26 -6.83 2.49 -7.06
C ALA A 26 -6.65 3.99 -7.32
N VAL A 27 -6.21 4.32 -8.53
CA VAL A 27 -6.04 5.70 -8.98
C VAL A 27 -6.98 5.95 -10.13
N SER A 28 -7.71 7.06 -10.05
CA SER A 28 -8.63 7.49 -11.10
C SER A 28 -8.54 9.00 -11.31
N GLY A 29 -8.93 9.48 -12.48
CA GLY A 29 -9.12 10.90 -12.73
C GLY A 29 -8.23 11.47 -13.84
N GLY A 30 -7.99 12.78 -13.77
CA GLY A 30 -7.37 13.53 -14.85
C GLY A 30 -8.27 13.71 -16.07
N ILE A 31 -7.91 14.67 -16.93
CA ILE A 31 -8.72 15.06 -18.11
C ILE A 31 -8.84 13.93 -19.14
N ALA A 32 -7.84 13.06 -19.22
CA ALA A 32 -7.80 11.92 -20.15
C ALA A 32 -8.58 10.67 -19.66
N GLY A 33 -9.16 10.70 -18.45
CA GLY A 33 -9.86 9.55 -17.88
C GLY A 33 -8.92 8.40 -17.52
N VAL A 34 -7.87 8.70 -16.74
CA VAL A 34 -6.93 7.70 -16.27
C VAL A 34 -7.61 6.81 -15.23
N GLN A 35 -7.42 5.50 -15.34
CA GLN A 35 -7.86 4.55 -14.34
C GLN A 35 -6.88 3.39 -14.26
N TYR A 36 -6.38 3.11 -13.06
CA TYR A 36 -5.50 1.99 -12.81
C TYR A 36 -5.43 1.62 -11.34
N GLY A 37 -4.81 0.47 -11.05
CA GLY A 37 -4.56 0.09 -9.67
C GLY A 37 -3.57 -1.05 -9.52
N ILE A 38 -3.30 -1.37 -8.26
CA ILE A 38 -2.53 -2.53 -7.81
C ILE A 38 -3.20 -3.08 -6.56
N ASP A 39 -3.34 -4.38 -6.51
CA ASP A 39 -3.76 -5.16 -5.35
C ASP A 39 -2.60 -6.06 -4.95
N VAL A 40 -2.24 -6.02 -3.67
CA VAL A 40 -1.17 -6.81 -3.09
C VAL A 40 -1.76 -7.64 -1.95
N ARG A 41 -1.66 -8.95 -2.10
CA ARG A 41 -2.09 -9.89 -1.07
C ARG A 41 -1.01 -10.06 0.01
N PRO A 42 -1.38 -10.54 1.21
CA PRO A 42 -0.46 -10.87 2.30
C PRO A 42 0.72 -11.76 1.90
N ASP A 43 0.51 -12.66 0.94
CA ASP A 43 1.50 -13.60 0.45
C ASP A 43 2.46 -13.01 -0.61
N GLY A 44 2.30 -11.73 -0.95
CA GLY A 44 3.11 -11.03 -1.94
C GLY A 44 2.58 -11.15 -3.38
N SER A 45 1.54 -11.95 -3.63
CA SER A 45 0.85 -12.00 -4.93
C SER A 45 0.34 -10.62 -5.31
N VAL A 46 0.55 -10.25 -6.58
CA VAL A 46 0.13 -8.95 -7.11
C VAL A 46 -0.86 -9.11 -8.26
N SER A 47 -1.94 -8.33 -8.22
CA SER A 47 -2.79 -8.06 -9.38
C SER A 47 -2.71 -6.59 -9.74
N VAL A 48 -2.64 -6.28 -11.03
CA VAL A 48 -2.66 -4.90 -11.52
C VAL A 48 -3.91 -4.66 -12.33
N THR A 49 -4.45 -3.45 -12.22
CA THR A 49 -5.57 -2.98 -13.02
C THR A 49 -5.10 -1.87 -13.94
N ASP A 50 -5.47 -1.96 -15.20
CA ASP A 50 -5.27 -0.91 -16.20
C ASP A 50 -6.51 -0.81 -17.11
N ARG A 51 -6.40 -0.01 -18.17
CA ARG A 51 -7.50 0.23 -19.13
C ARG A 51 -8.06 -1.06 -19.76
N THR A 52 -7.28 -2.13 -19.82
CA THR A 52 -7.68 -3.42 -20.42
C THR A 52 -8.35 -4.36 -19.43
N GLY A 53 -8.33 -4.05 -18.13
CA GLY A 53 -8.89 -4.86 -17.06
C GLY A 53 -7.87 -5.16 -15.97
N SER A 54 -8.23 -6.10 -15.09
CA SER A 54 -7.34 -6.61 -14.04
C SER A 54 -6.68 -7.91 -14.49
N HIS A 55 -5.39 -8.05 -14.21
CA HIS A 55 -4.64 -9.27 -14.48
C HIS A 55 -3.58 -9.52 -13.40
N ALA A 56 -3.26 -10.79 -13.19
CA ALA A 56 -2.18 -11.20 -12.30
C ALA A 56 -0.84 -10.70 -12.86
N ALA A 57 0.00 -10.17 -11.98
CA ALA A 57 1.34 -9.70 -12.29
C ALA A 57 2.38 -10.57 -11.58
N ARG A 58 3.66 -10.26 -11.79
CA ARG A 58 4.72 -10.84 -10.96
C ARG A 58 4.51 -10.45 -9.50
N ASP A 59 4.72 -11.41 -8.61
CA ASP A 59 4.72 -11.22 -7.17
C ASP A 59 5.73 -10.15 -6.74
N LEU A 60 5.57 -9.62 -5.54
CA LEU A 60 6.55 -8.74 -4.93
C LEU A 60 7.89 -9.46 -4.73
N SER A 61 8.99 -8.75 -5.00
CA SER A 61 10.32 -9.19 -4.62
C SER A 61 10.49 -9.03 -3.11
N ALA A 62 11.34 -9.82 -2.48
CA ALA A 62 11.60 -9.72 -1.03
C ALA A 62 11.96 -8.30 -0.55
N ALA A 63 12.63 -7.50 -1.38
CA ALA A 63 12.94 -6.10 -1.09
C ALA A 63 11.69 -5.20 -1.15
N GLU A 64 10.79 -5.43 -2.11
CA GLU A 64 9.52 -4.71 -2.25
C GLU A 64 8.57 -5.06 -1.10
N GLU A 65 8.49 -6.34 -0.73
CA GLU A 65 7.70 -6.83 0.41
C GLU A 65 8.18 -6.22 1.73
N LYS A 66 9.50 -6.28 1.98
CA LYS A 66 10.09 -5.70 3.20
C LYS A 66 9.84 -4.20 3.29
N LYS A 67 9.90 -3.50 2.15
CA LYS A 67 9.61 -2.07 2.10
C LYS A 67 8.13 -1.78 2.35
N LEU A 68 7.24 -2.58 1.76
CA LEU A 68 5.80 -2.50 1.98
C LEU A 68 5.46 -2.71 3.45
N ASP A 69 5.94 -3.79 4.07
CA ASP A 69 5.78 -4.08 5.50
C ASP A 69 6.23 -2.91 6.39
N SER A 70 7.41 -2.36 6.09
CA SER A 70 7.95 -1.22 6.84
C SER A 70 7.09 0.04 6.71
N LEU A 71 6.45 0.26 5.55
CA LEU A 71 5.57 1.40 5.31
C LEU A 71 4.21 1.20 5.98
N LEU A 72 3.63 0.00 5.89
CA LEU A 72 2.38 -0.33 6.57
C LEU A 72 2.50 -0.18 8.09
N ALA A 73 3.64 -0.57 8.67
CA ALA A 73 3.91 -0.38 10.09
C ALA A 73 4.12 1.10 10.49
N ALA A 74 4.47 1.97 9.55
CA ALA A 74 4.70 3.40 9.80
C ALA A 74 3.44 4.25 9.65
N VAL A 75 2.42 3.75 8.94
CA VAL A 75 1.15 4.45 8.71
C VAL A 75 0.20 4.23 9.88
N ASP A 76 -0.26 5.32 10.49
CA ASP A 76 -1.35 5.27 11.48
C ASP A 76 -2.71 5.26 10.78
N PHE A 77 -3.13 4.09 10.29
CA PHE A 77 -4.40 3.95 9.56
C PHE A 77 -5.64 4.32 10.37
N ALA A 78 -5.56 4.27 11.70
CA ALA A 78 -6.65 4.65 12.59
C ALA A 78 -6.83 6.17 12.71
N GLY A 79 -5.75 6.94 12.61
CA GLY A 79 -5.77 8.41 12.62
C GLY A 79 -5.97 9.05 11.25
N LEU A 80 -5.90 8.29 10.16
CA LEU A 80 -6.14 8.82 8.82
C LEU A 80 -7.62 9.17 8.60
N PRO A 81 -7.93 10.33 7.99
CA PRO A 81 -9.29 10.63 7.56
C PRO A 81 -9.71 9.68 6.42
N ALA A 82 -10.98 9.30 6.39
CA ALA A 82 -11.51 8.46 5.30
C ALA A 82 -11.42 9.15 3.92
N ARG A 83 -11.50 10.49 3.90
CA ARG A 83 -11.40 11.30 2.69
C ARG A 83 -10.68 12.61 2.98
N GLN A 84 -9.65 12.90 2.21
CA GLN A 84 -8.87 14.13 2.25
C GLN A 84 -8.67 14.60 0.81
N ILE A 85 -9.66 15.33 0.30
CA ILE A 85 -9.67 15.84 -1.07
C ILE A 85 -9.75 17.36 -1.04
N ASP A 86 -8.86 18.04 -1.75
CA ASP A 86 -8.98 19.48 -2.00
C ASP A 86 -9.88 19.76 -3.21
N ALA A 87 -10.90 20.60 -3.02
CA ALA A 87 -11.86 20.93 -4.07
C ALA A 87 -11.25 21.78 -5.20
N GLY A 88 -10.12 22.44 -4.94
CA GLY A 88 -9.33 23.21 -5.90
C GLY A 88 -8.22 22.41 -6.57
N SER A 89 -8.11 21.10 -6.27
CA SER A 89 -7.08 20.23 -6.84
C SER A 89 -7.11 20.25 -8.37
N ARG A 90 -5.99 20.69 -8.94
CA ARG A 90 -5.87 20.98 -10.37
C ARG A 90 -5.78 19.71 -11.21
N ASP A 91 -5.15 18.68 -10.65
CA ASP A 91 -4.82 17.46 -11.38
C ASP A 91 -6.00 16.48 -11.44
N ARG A 92 -7.01 16.67 -10.58
CA ARG A 92 -8.27 15.89 -10.54
C ARG A 92 -8.03 14.38 -10.38
N PHE A 93 -6.90 13.97 -9.84
CA PHE A 93 -6.62 12.58 -9.53
C PHE A 93 -7.14 12.24 -8.13
N GLU A 94 -7.79 11.09 -8.00
CA GLU A 94 -8.16 10.50 -6.74
C GLU A 94 -7.38 9.20 -6.55
N TYR A 95 -6.70 9.11 -5.42
CA TYR A 95 -5.96 7.97 -4.93
C TYR A 95 -6.76 7.33 -3.80
N ARG A 96 -7.26 6.13 -4.04
CA ARG A 96 -7.94 5.32 -3.03
C ARG A 96 -6.98 4.25 -2.55
N LEU A 97 -6.48 4.43 -1.34
CA LEU A 97 -5.67 3.44 -0.61
C LEU A 97 -6.59 2.65 0.32
N THR A 98 -6.48 1.32 0.29
CA THR A 98 -7.19 0.43 1.21
C THR A 98 -6.19 -0.52 1.86
N TYR A 99 -6.33 -0.73 3.16
CA TYR A 99 -5.59 -1.74 3.91
C TYR A 99 -6.54 -2.39 4.94
N GLY A 100 -6.91 -3.64 4.69
CA GLY A 100 -7.95 -4.32 5.48
C GLY A 100 -9.25 -3.51 5.51
N SER A 101 -9.72 -3.13 6.70
CA SER A 101 -10.94 -2.32 6.88
C SER A 101 -10.74 -0.81 6.74
N HIS A 102 -9.50 -0.34 6.58
CA HIS A 102 -9.20 1.08 6.48
C HIS A 102 -9.17 1.51 5.02
N SER A 103 -9.80 2.65 4.72
CA SER A 103 -9.75 3.25 3.40
C SER A 103 -9.51 4.75 3.51
N LEU A 104 -8.58 5.23 2.70
CA LEU A 104 -8.24 6.64 2.53
C LEU A 104 -8.47 7.01 1.07
N VAL A 105 -9.23 8.06 0.82
CA VAL A 105 -9.34 8.70 -0.49
C VAL A 105 -8.67 10.06 -0.43
N THR A 106 -7.60 10.25 -1.20
CA THR A 106 -6.84 11.50 -1.25
C THR A 106 -6.50 11.92 -2.68
N ASP A 107 -6.31 13.21 -2.91
CA ASP A 107 -5.76 13.74 -4.16
C ASP A 107 -4.29 14.14 -4.00
N ARG A 108 -3.72 13.88 -2.81
CA ARG A 108 -2.37 14.26 -2.38
C ARG A 108 -2.10 15.77 -2.36
N SER A 109 -3.15 16.59 -2.26
CA SER A 109 -3.00 18.03 -2.03
C SER A 109 -2.51 18.39 -0.63
N THR A 110 -2.55 17.46 0.33
CA THR A 110 -2.01 17.65 1.69
C THR A 110 -1.02 16.54 1.98
N ASP A 111 0.04 16.87 2.72
CA ASP A 111 1.01 15.87 3.20
C ASP A 111 0.32 14.92 4.20
N LEU A 112 0.30 13.64 3.85
CA LEU A 112 -0.19 12.53 4.69
C LEU A 112 0.98 11.71 5.25
N GLY A 113 2.21 12.22 5.12
CA GLY A 113 3.44 11.64 5.65
C GLY A 113 3.67 10.19 5.18
N PRO A 114 3.67 9.18 6.08
CA PRO A 114 3.90 7.79 5.70
C PRO A 114 2.91 7.24 4.66
N ALA A 115 1.67 7.74 4.61
CA ALA A 115 0.68 7.26 3.65
C ALA A 115 1.03 7.66 2.21
N ASP A 116 1.56 8.86 1.98
CA ASP A 116 2.07 9.27 0.66
C ASP A 116 3.21 8.35 0.20
N ARG A 117 4.14 8.03 1.10
CA ARG A 117 5.25 7.11 0.79
C ARG A 117 4.77 5.69 0.47
N LEU A 118 3.68 5.26 1.10
CA LEU A 118 3.03 3.98 0.78
C LEU A 118 2.37 4.03 -0.61
N ILE A 119 1.66 5.11 -0.93
CA ILE A 119 1.09 5.32 -2.27
C ILE A 119 2.20 5.30 -3.33
N ASP A 120 3.28 6.05 -3.14
CA ASP A 120 4.42 6.10 -4.06
C ASP A 120 5.07 4.72 -4.25
N HIS A 121 5.20 3.94 -3.17
CA HIS A 121 5.76 2.58 -3.23
C HIS A 121 4.86 1.63 -4.03
N LEU A 122 3.54 1.68 -3.82
CA LEU A 122 2.58 0.87 -4.58
C LEU A 122 2.55 1.27 -6.06
N GLU A 123 2.62 2.56 -6.37
CA GLU A 123 2.75 3.05 -7.75
C GLU A 123 4.04 2.55 -8.41
N SER A 124 5.16 2.58 -7.69
CA SER A 124 6.44 2.05 -8.18
C SER A 124 6.37 0.55 -8.45
N CYS A 125 5.79 -0.22 -7.53
CA CYS A 125 5.57 -1.66 -7.71
C CYS A 125 4.72 -1.93 -8.95
N ARG A 126 3.63 -1.18 -9.16
CA ARG A 126 2.79 -1.30 -10.36
C ARG A 126 3.61 -1.02 -11.63
N LYS A 127 4.34 0.10 -11.69
CA LYS A 127 5.13 0.49 -12.88
C LYS A 127 6.15 -0.59 -13.25
N ALA A 128 6.88 -1.12 -12.27
CA ALA A 128 7.84 -2.21 -12.49
C ALA A 128 7.21 -3.47 -13.12
N ARG A 129 5.89 -3.65 -12.94
CA ARG A 129 5.12 -4.77 -13.52
C ARG A 129 4.55 -4.44 -14.89
N GLN A 130 4.38 -3.17 -15.23
CA GLN A 130 3.93 -2.72 -16.55
C GLN A 130 5.06 -2.65 -17.59
N GLU A 131 6.30 -2.34 -17.18
CA GLU A 131 7.42 -2.08 -18.09
C GLU A 131 8.01 -3.33 -18.77
N ARG A 132 7.47 -4.54 -18.53
CA ARG A 132 7.86 -5.75 -19.25
C ARG A 132 6.73 -6.21 -20.17
N PRO A 133 6.75 -5.89 -21.48
CA PRO A 133 5.92 -6.62 -22.42
C PRO A 133 6.30 -8.10 -22.37
N VAL A 134 5.29 -8.94 -22.15
CA VAL A 134 5.40 -10.38 -22.34
C VAL A 134 5.63 -10.57 -23.85
N HIS A 135 6.87 -10.69 -24.29
CA HIS A 135 7.14 -11.32 -25.58
C HIS A 135 6.68 -12.77 -25.45
N GLN A 136 5.49 -13.05 -25.99
CA GLN A 136 5.09 -14.41 -26.27
C GLN A 136 5.93 -14.92 -27.46
N PRO A 137 6.51 -16.12 -27.39
CA PRO A 137 7.17 -16.77 -28.52
C PRO A 137 6.19 -17.17 -29.62
#